data_AF-A0A2W2K7E2-F1
#
_entry.id   AF-A0A2W2K7E2-F1
#
_cell.length_a   1.000
_cell.length_b   1.000
_cell.length_c   1.000
_cell.angle_alpha   90.00
_cell.angle_beta   90.00
_cell.angle_gamma   90.00
#
_symmetry.space_group_name_H-M   'P 1'
#
loop_
_entity.id
_entity.type
_entity.pdbx_description
1 polymer ?
#
loop_
_entity_poly.entity_id
_entity_poly.type
_entity_poly.pdbx_seq_one_letter_code
_entity_poly.pdbx_strand_id
1 'polypeptide(L)' 'TCTARPLPGSTLLLFTDGLVERRDQDIDTGLDDLAEQAARLATAPLEELCDTLISRSRQVFDDDVALLALRIPSDGPAR' A
#
# COMPACT_ATOMS: atom_id res chain seq x y z
N THR A 1 -1.11 -1.29 -20.59
CA THR A 1 -2.20 -1.07 -19.61
C THR A 1 -2.50 -2.38 -18.91
N CYS A 2 -2.38 -2.44 -17.58
CA CYS A 2 -2.82 -3.59 -16.78
C CYS A 2 -4.21 -3.28 -16.23
N THR A 3 -5.15 -4.22 -16.33
CA THR A 3 -6.51 -4.07 -15.80
C THR A 3 -6.78 -5.17 -14.78
N ALA A 4 -7.22 -4.79 -13.59
CA ALA A 4 -7.65 -5.71 -12.54
C ALA A 4 -9.08 -5.39 -12.10
N ARG A 5 -9.82 -6.42 -11.68
CA ARG A 5 -11.14 -6.27 -11.06
C ARG A 5 -11.07 -6.76 -9.61
N PRO A 6 -10.88 -5.86 -8.63
CA PRO A 6 -10.81 -6.25 -7.23
C PRO A 6 -12.16 -6.76 -6.73
N LEU A 7 -12.12 -7.72 -5.80
CA LEU A 7 -13.31 -8.21 -5.12
C LEU A 7 -13.83 -7.16 -4.12
N PRO A 8 -15.12 -7.18 -3.76
CA PRO A 8 -15.64 -6.39 -2.64
C PRO A 8 -14.81 -6.61 -1.36
N GLY A 9 -14.58 -5.55 -0.60
CA GLY A 9 -13.72 -5.58 0.59
C GLY A 9 -12.22 -5.53 0.31
N SER A 10 -11.78 -5.62 -0.96
CA SER A 10 -10.36 -5.49 -1.30
C SER A 10 -9.84 -4.08 -0.99
N THR A 11 -8.56 -3.99 -0.62
CA THR A 11 -7.85 -2.71 -0.52
C THR A 11 -6.87 -2.60 -1.69
N LEU A 12 -7.00 -1.54 -2.49
CA LEU A 12 -6.07 -1.17 -3.55
C LEU A 12 -5.08 -0.13 -3.02
N LEU A 13 -3.80 -0.42 -3.13
CA LEU A 13 -2.72 0.51 -2.80
C LEU A 13 -2.06 0.99 -4.09
N LEU A 14 -1.90 2.30 -4.21
CA LEU A 14 -1.09 2.94 -5.24
C LEU A 14 -0.03 3.79 -4.54
N PHE A 15 1.21 3.69 -4.99
CA PHE A 15 2.33 4.36 -4.35
C PHE A 15 3.36 4.82 -5.38
N THR A 16 4.19 5.78 -4.99
CA THR A 16 5.42 6.11 -5.70
C THR A 16 6.52 5.11 -5.32
N ASP A 17 7.45 4.90 -6.24
CA ASP A 17 8.64 4.05 -6.06
C ASP A 17 9.44 4.40 -4.78
N GLY A 18 9.50 5.67 -4.37
CA GLY A 18 10.10 6.09 -3.10
C GLY A 18 9.54 5.41 -1.83
N LEU A 19 8.39 4.72 -1.90
CA LEU A 19 7.88 3.89 -0.80
C LEU A 19 8.58 2.52 -0.68
N VAL A 20 9.13 1.99 -1.77
CA VAL A 20 9.75 0.65 -1.84
C VAL A 20 11.23 0.69 -2.19
N GLU A 21 11.68 1.70 -2.93
CA GLU A 21 13.07 1.85 -3.33
C GLU A 21 13.94 2.35 -2.18
N ARG A 22 15.02 1.60 -1.90
CA ARG A 22 16.07 1.98 -0.95
C ARG A 22 17.41 1.71 -1.60
N ARG A 23 18.42 2.56 -1.36
CA ARG A 23 19.74 2.46 -2.04
C ARG A 23 20.41 1.08 -1.94
N ASP A 24 20.19 0.38 -0.84
CA ASP A 24 20.84 -0.90 -0.53
C ASP A 24 19.89 -2.12 -0.64
N GLN A 25 18.67 -1.95 -1.16
CA GLN A 25 17.67 -3.02 -1.24
C GLN A 25 17.07 -3.10 -2.64
N ASP A 26 16.87 -4.33 -3.11
CA ASP A 26 16.20 -4.59 -4.38
C ASP A 26 14.72 -4.19 -4.30
N ILE A 27 14.19 -3.61 -5.37
CA ILE A 27 12.79 -3.21 -5.51
C ILE A 27 11.85 -4.40 -5.28
N ASP A 28 12.23 -5.60 -5.70
CA ASP A 28 11.43 -6.81 -5.49
C ASP A 28 11.29 -7.12 -4.00
N THR A 29 12.36 -6.90 -3.22
CA THR A 29 12.33 -7.12 -1.77
C THR A 29 11.46 -6.06 -1.08
N GLY A 30 11.56 -4.81 -1.52
CA GLY A 30 10.71 -3.72 -1.01
C GLY A 30 9.22 -3.94 -1.31
N LEU A 31 8.90 -4.49 -2.49
CA LEU A 31 7.54 -4.87 -2.88
C LEU A 31 7.00 -6.04 -2.06
N ASP A 32 7.80 -7.08 -1.84
CA ASP A 32 7.43 -8.23 -1.02
C ASP A 32 7.16 -7.81 0.44
N ASP A 33 8.05 -6.99 1.00
CA ASP A 33 7.89 -6.44 2.35
C ASP A 33 6.61 -5.61 2.46
N LEU A 34 6.36 -4.71 1.49
CA LEU A 34 5.14 -3.89 1.44
C LEU A 34 3.89 -4.76 1.35
N ALA A 35 3.90 -5.78 0.49
CA ALA A 35 2.77 -6.69 0.31
C ALA A 35 2.48 -7.48 1.59
N GLU A 36 3.50 -7.97 2.29
CA GLU A 36 3.33 -8.70 3.54
C GLU A 36 2.69 -7.81 4.63
N GLN A 37 3.16 -6.57 4.77
CA GLN A 37 2.60 -5.65 5.76
C GLN A 37 1.17 -5.23 5.41
N ALA A 38 0.91 -4.92 4.14
CA ALA A 38 -0.44 -4.60 3.67
C ALA A 38 -1.41 -5.75 3.93
N ALA A 39 -0.97 -7.00 3.75
CA ALA A 39 -1.77 -8.18 4.06
C ALA A 39 -2.07 -8.31 5.57
N ARG A 40 -1.08 -8.06 6.44
CA ARG A 40 -1.26 -8.06 7.91
C ARG A 40 -2.24 -6.99 8.38
N LEU A 41 -2.31 -5.86 7.67
CA LEU A 41 -3.16 -4.71 8.00
C LEU A 41 -4.44 -4.65 7.17
N ALA A 42 -4.75 -5.68 6.37
CA ALA A 42 -5.83 -5.63 5.38
C ALA A 42 -7.20 -5.28 5.98
N THR A 43 -7.44 -5.62 7.25
CA THR A 43 -8.68 -5.34 7.99
C THR A 43 -8.61 -4.08 8.87
N ALA A 44 -7.43 -3.47 9.03
CA ALA A 44 -7.26 -2.26 9.81
C ALA A 44 -7.98 -1.06 9.14
N PRO A 45 -8.31 0.01 9.90
CA PRO A 45 -8.70 1.29 9.32
C PRO A 45 -7.67 1.78 8.30
N LEU A 46 -8.13 2.43 7.23
CA LEU A 46 -7.23 2.88 6.16
C LEU A 46 -6.17 3.87 6.65
N GLU A 47 -6.53 4.74 7.61
CA GLU A 47 -5.59 5.68 8.23
C GLU A 47 -4.45 4.94 8.93
N GLU A 48 -4.77 3.94 9.76
CA GLU A 48 -3.77 3.12 10.45
C GLU A 48 -2.89 2.33 9.48
N LEU A 49 -3.50 1.78 8.41
CA LEU A 49 -2.77 1.11 7.34
C LEU A 49 -1.77 2.07 6.70
N CYS A 50 -2.22 3.24 6.25
CA CYS A 50 -1.37 4.22 5.59
C CYS A 50 -0.25 4.72 6.49
N ASP A 51 -0.56 5.07 7.74
CA ASP A 51 0.42 5.55 8.70
C ASP A 51 1.48 4.49 9.01
N THR A 52 1.07 3.22 9.14
CA THR A 52 2.01 2.12 9.40
C THR A 52 2.93 1.87 8.20
N LEU A 53 2.39 1.91 6.98
CA LEU A 53 3.20 1.73 5.77
C LEU A 53 4.17 2.90 5.55
N ILE A 54 3.71 4.15 5.70
CA ILE A 54 4.55 5.34 5.53
C ILE A 54 5.61 5.44 6.63
N SER A 55 5.24 5.22 7.89
CA SER A 55 6.15 5.40 9.04
C SER A 55 7.36 4.48 9.02
N ARG A 56 7.24 3.29 8.42
CA ARG A 56 8.38 2.40 8.23
C ARG A 56 9.33 2.84 7.14
N SER A 57 8.80 3.49 6.12
CA SER A 57 9.61 3.99 5.02
C SER A 57 10.36 5.29 5.40
N ARG A 58 9.91 6.00 6.46
CA ARG A 58 10.54 7.20 7.04
C ARG A 58 11.98 7.06 7.54
N GLN A 59 12.54 5.85 7.55
CA GLN A 59 13.94 5.68 7.97
C GLN A 59 14.95 5.92 6.84
N VAL A 60 14.53 5.96 5.57
CA VAL A 60 15.45 6.06 4.41
C VAL A 60 14.74 6.73 3.21
N PHE A 61 14.33 8.00 3.33
CA PHE A 61 13.78 8.70 2.16
C PHE A 61 14.84 9.60 1.52
N ASP A 62 15.34 9.18 0.36
CA ASP A 62 16.06 10.03 -0.58
C ASP A 62 15.12 10.69 -1.62
N ASP A 63 13.89 10.20 -1.78
CA ASP A 63 12.93 10.59 -2.83
C ASP A 63 11.49 10.83 -2.31
N ASP A 64 10.61 11.33 -3.18
CA ASP A 64 9.22 11.69 -2.87
C ASP A 64 8.31 10.48 -2.62
N VAL A 65 7.54 10.55 -1.55
CA VAL A 65 6.71 9.42 -1.09
C VAL A 65 5.25 9.83 -1.06
N ALA A 66 4.45 9.13 -1.85
CA ALA A 66 3.01 9.21 -1.82
C ALA A 66 2.39 7.81 -1.74
N LEU A 67 1.34 7.68 -0.95
CA LEU A 67 0.53 6.48 -0.83
C LEU A 67 -0.95 6.86 -0.92
N LEU A 68 -1.68 6.15 -1.78
CA LEU A 68 -3.12 6.23 -1.92
C LEU A 68 -3.72 4.85 -1.67
N ALA A 69 -4.59 4.75 -0.67
CA ALA A 69 -5.31 3.53 -0.33
C ALA A 69 -6.81 3.70 -0.60
N LEU A 70 -7.40 2.75 -1.32
CA LEU A 70 -8.83 2.68 -1.57
C LEU A 70 -9.38 1.34 -1.11
N ARG A 71 -10.42 1.36 -0.27
CA ARG A 71 -11.15 0.14 0.09
C ARG A 71 -12.40 0.03 -0.76
N ILE A 72 -12.52 -1.07 -1.48
CA ILE A 72 -13.73 -1.39 -2.22
C ILE A 72 -14.80 -1.78 -1.19
N PRO A 73 -15.96 -1.10 -1.18
CA PRO A 73 -17.05 -1.47 -0.26
C PRO A 73 -17.41 -2.95 -0.38
N SER A 74 -17.61 -3.61 0.76
CA SER A 74 -17.99 -5.02 0.81
C SER A 74 -19.47 -5.22 0.48
N ASP A 75 -20.30 -4.21 0.78
CA ASP A 75 -21.68 -4.12 0.36
C ASP A 75 -21.75 -3.33 -0.95
N GLY A 76 -22.59 -3.77 -1.89
CA GLY A 76 -22.87 -3.00 -3.11
C GLY A 76 -23.28 -1.56 -2.78
N PRO A 77 -23.20 -0.62 -3.75
CA PRO A 77 -23.30 0.81 -3.46
C PRO A 77 -24.49 1.10 -2.55
N ALA A 78 -24.23 1.73 -1.40
CA ALA A 78 -25.27 2.33 -0.59
C ALA A 78 -26.05 3.27 -1.52
N ARG A 79 -27.28 2.89 -1.82
CA ARG A 79 -28.15 3.59 -2.76
C ARG A 79 -28.53 4.96 -2.25
#